data_AF-A0A1L8CU79-F1
#
_entry.id   AF-A0A1L8CU79-F1
#
_cell.length_a   1.000
_cell.length_b   1.000
_cell.length_c   1.000
_cell.angle_alpha   90.00
_cell.angle_beta   90.00
_cell.angle_gamma   90.00
#
_symmetry.space_group_name_H-M   'P 1'
#
loop_
_entity.id
_entity.type
_entity.pdbx_description
1 polymer ?
#
loop_
_entity_poly.entity_id
_entity_poly.type
_entity_poly.pdbx_seq_one_letter_code
_entity_poly.pdbx_strand_id
1 'polypeptide(L)'
;MDIFKRSIMLGLGLITLTKEKAEEFMNELMEKGKMSKDEAQKFLDDLITKGKSQKEELKAEINAELQKIIKELNLVTREELKLLENRLNELETKIQEQNKG
;
A
#
# COMPACT_ATOMS: atom_id res chain seq x y z
N MET A 1 14.34 -1.57 -26.56
CA MET A 1 13.42 -2.48 -25.83
C MET A 1 12.55 -1.75 -24.80
N ASP A 2 13.02 -0.65 -24.20
CA ASP A 2 12.26 0.09 -23.17
C ASP A 2 11.07 0.91 -23.66
N ILE A 3 11.08 1.36 -24.91
CA ILE A 3 9.95 2.12 -25.50
C ILE A 3 8.68 1.27 -25.51
N PHE A 4 8.78 -0.01 -25.87
CA PHE A 4 7.63 -0.90 -25.88
C PHE A 4 7.04 -1.10 -24.47
N LYS A 5 7.90 -1.32 -23.46
CA LYS A 5 7.49 -1.40 -22.05
C LYS A 5 6.83 -0.12 -21.55
N ARG A 6 7.38 1.04 -21.90
CA ARG A 6 6.81 2.36 -21.55
C ARG A 6 5.47 2.60 -22.24
N SER A 7 5.32 2.21 -23.51
CA SER A 7 4.06 2.32 -24.24
C SER A 7 2.96 1.44 -23.64
N ILE A 8 3.30 0.25 -23.14
CA ILE A 8 2.37 -0.64 -22.42
C ILE A 8 1.87 0.00 -21.12
N MET A 9 2.80 0.55 -20.32
CA MET A 9 2.46 1.24 -19.07
C MET A 9 1.58 2.48 -19.30
N LEU A 10 1.77 3.17 -20.43
CA LEU A 10 0.96 4.32 -20.82
C LEU A 10 -0.40 3.93 -21.41
N GLY A 11 -0.46 2.86 -22.22
CA GLY A 11 -1.69 2.38 -22.84
C GLY A 11 -2.67 1.73 -21.86
N LEU A 12 -2.17 1.21 -20.73
CA LEU A 12 -2.99 0.65 -19.67
C LEU A 12 -3.49 1.73 -18.71
N GLY A 13 -2.85 2.91 -18.69
CA GLY A 13 -3.35 4.10 -18.00
C GLY A 13 -3.74 3.87 -16.55
N LEU A 14 -4.51 4.79 -15.97
CA LEU A 14 -5.02 4.72 -14.59
C LEU A 14 -6.02 3.57 -14.35
N ILE A 15 -6.21 2.68 -15.33
CA ILE A 15 -7.07 1.49 -15.22
C ILE A 15 -6.18 0.41 -14.62
N THR A 16 -6.55 -0.02 -13.41
CA THR A 16 -5.90 -1.08 -12.64
C THR A 16 -5.34 -2.17 -13.55
N LEU A 17 -4.02 -2.28 -13.63
CA LEU A 17 -3.38 -3.37 -14.34
C LEU A 17 -3.81 -4.68 -13.66
N THR A 18 -4.78 -5.40 -14.23
CA THR A 18 -5.25 -6.68 -13.69
C THR A 18 -4.43 -7.82 -14.27
N LYS A 19 -4.33 -8.91 -13.52
CA LYS A 19 -3.68 -10.14 -13.98
C LYS A 19 -4.26 -10.61 -15.32
N GLU A 20 -5.57 -10.55 -15.48
CA GLU A 20 -6.28 -10.93 -16.72
C GLU A 20 -5.87 -10.06 -17.92
N LYS A 21 -5.77 -8.74 -17.74
CA LYS A 21 -5.35 -7.84 -18.83
C LYS A 21 -3.88 -7.99 -19.19
N ALA A 22 -3.03 -8.31 -18.21
CA ALA A 22 -1.63 -8.64 -18.47
C ALA A 22 -1.53 -9.95 -19.26
N GLU A 23 -2.26 -11.00 -18.86
CA GLU A 23 -2.29 -12.30 -19.54
C GLU A 23 -2.81 -12.19 -20.98
N GLU A 24 -3.91 -11.45 -21.21
CA GLU A 24 -4.48 -11.21 -22.54
C GLU A 24 -3.46 -10.55 -23.49
N PHE A 25 -2.77 -9.53 -23.01
CA PHE A 25 -1.74 -8.83 -23.78
C PHE A 25 -0.51 -9.72 -24.06
N MET A 26 -0.09 -10.54 -23.08
CA MET A 26 0.99 -11.52 -23.27
C MET A 26 0.64 -12.52 -24.37
N ASN A 27 -0.60 -13.03 -24.36
CA ASN A 27 -1.09 -13.95 -25.38
C ASN A 27 -1.06 -13.33 -26.77
N GLU A 28 -1.48 -12.07 -26.91
CA GLU A 28 -1.43 -11.35 -28.19
C GLU A 28 0.00 -11.20 -28.74
N LEU A 29 1.00 -11.02 -27.86
CA LEU A 29 2.40 -10.94 -28.28
C LEU A 29 2.98 -12.29 -28.68
N MET A 30 2.56 -13.37 -28.02
CA MET A 30 2.92 -14.74 -28.40
C MET A 30 2.30 -15.11 -29.75
N GLU A 31 1.01 -14.81 -29.98
CA GLU A 31 0.32 -15.07 -31.24
C GLU A 31 0.95 -14.31 -32.42
N LYS A 32 1.44 -13.09 -32.18
CA LYS A 32 2.14 -12.29 -33.20
C LYS A 32 3.59 -12.73 -33.42
N GLY A 33 4.06 -13.78 -32.75
CA GLY A 33 5.44 -14.26 -32.82
C GLY A 33 6.48 -13.25 -32.30
N LYS A 34 6.04 -12.27 -31.50
CA LYS A 34 6.89 -11.18 -30.98
C LYS A 34 7.52 -11.53 -29.62
N MET A 35 7.09 -12.62 -29.02
CA MET A 35 7.53 -13.07 -27.70
C MET A 35 7.35 -14.59 -27.61
N SER A 36 8.35 -15.29 -27.05
CA SER A 36 8.22 -16.72 -26.75
C SER A 36 7.39 -16.96 -25.48
N LYS A 37 6.86 -18.17 -25.32
CA LYS A 37 6.09 -18.55 -24.13
C LYS A 37 6.87 -18.39 -22.82
N ASP A 38 8.16 -18.70 -22.85
CA ASP A 38 9.04 -18.60 -21.68
C ASP A 38 9.35 -17.14 -21.32
N GLU A 39 9.57 -16.28 -22.33
CA GLU A 39 9.73 -14.84 -22.11
C GLU A 39 8.45 -14.20 -21.60
N ALA A 40 7.31 -14.68 -22.06
CA ALA A 40 6.01 -14.20 -21.63
C ALA A 40 5.78 -14.48 -20.15
N GLN A 41 5.95 -15.74 -19.74
CA GLN A 41 5.79 -16.14 -18.35
C GLN A 41 6.73 -15.36 -17.42
N LYS A 42 7.99 -15.20 -17.81
CA LYS A 42 8.97 -14.45 -17.03
C LYS A 42 8.61 -12.97 -16.89
N PHE A 43 8.11 -12.35 -17.95
CA PHE A 43 7.68 -10.95 -17.90
C PHE A 43 6.47 -10.77 -16.99
N LEU A 44 5.50 -11.69 -17.01
CA LEU A 44 4.34 -11.65 -16.12
C LEU A 44 4.77 -11.74 -14.65
N ASP A 45 5.66 -12.68 -14.33
CA ASP A 45 6.14 -12.89 -12.97
C ASP A 45 6.93 -11.68 -12.45
N ASP A 46 7.81 -11.12 -13.28
CA ASP A 46 8.55 -9.89 -12.96
C ASP A 46 7.60 -8.71 -12.70
N LEU A 47 6.54 -8.61 -13.50
CA LEU A 47 5.61 -7.50 -13.45
C LEU A 47 4.68 -7.60 -12.24
N ILE A 48 4.21 -8.81 -11.89
CA ILE A 48 3.48 -9.07 -10.64
C ILE A 48 4.36 -8.76 -9.43
N THR A 49 5.61 -9.20 -9.45
CA THR A 49 6.55 -9.01 -8.33
C THR A 49 6.86 -7.53 -8.12
N LYS A 50 7.20 -6.80 -9.19
CA LYS A 50 7.41 -5.34 -9.12
C LYS A 50 6.16 -4.59 -8.71
N GLY A 51 4.99 -4.99 -9.22
CA GLY A 51 3.72 -4.38 -8.84
C GLY A 51 3.41 -4.53 -7.36
N LYS A 52 3.72 -5.69 -6.76
CA LYS A 52 3.58 -5.91 -5.32
C LYS A 52 4.50 -5.00 -4.50
N SER A 53 5.80 -4.96 -4.85
CA SER A 53 6.78 -4.12 -4.15
C SER A 53 6.44 -2.63 -4.26
N GLN A 54 6.10 -2.13 -5.46
CA GLN A 54 5.69 -0.73 -5.65
C GLN A 54 4.41 -0.39 -4.88
N LYS A 55 3.46 -1.32 -4.77
CA LYS A 55 2.24 -1.13 -3.97
C LYS A 55 2.55 -1.02 -2.47
N GLU A 56 3.49 -1.81 -1.97
CA GLU A 56 3.91 -1.75 -0.57
C GLU A 56 4.64 -0.45 -0.26
N GLU A 57 5.57 -0.03 -1.12
CA GLU A 57 6.28 1.26 -1.02
C GLU A 57 5.30 2.43 -1.03
N LEU A 58 4.38 2.47 -2.01
CA LEU A 58 3.36 3.51 -2.09
C LEU A 58 2.46 3.54 -0.85
N LYS A 59 2.07 2.37 -0.33
CA LYS A 59 1.28 2.29 0.91
C LYS A 59 2.06 2.85 2.11
N ALA A 60 3.35 2.57 2.19
CA ALA A 60 4.21 3.09 3.24
C ALA A 60 4.33 4.62 3.16
N GLU A 61 4.54 5.18 1.96
CA GLU A 61 4.59 6.62 1.73
C GLU A 61 3.29 7.32 2.10
N ILE A 62 2.15 6.78 1.65
CA ILE A 62 0.82 7.32 2.00
C ILE A 62 0.61 7.30 3.51
N ASN A 63 0.95 6.19 4.19
CA ASN A 63 0.81 6.09 5.63
C ASN A 63 1.70 7.11 6.36
N ALA A 64 2.94 7.31 5.88
CA ALA A 64 3.86 8.30 6.46
C ALA A 64 3.31 9.73 6.32
N GLU A 65 2.78 10.08 5.14
CA GLU A 65 2.19 11.40 4.91
C GLU A 65 0.93 11.62 5.74
N LEU A 66 0.06 10.62 5.87
CA LEU A 66 -1.11 10.69 6.74
C LEU A 66 -0.71 10.89 8.21
N GLN A 67 0.30 10.17 8.69
CA GLN A 67 0.82 10.34 10.06
C GLN A 67 1.39 11.76 10.28
N LYS A 68 2.03 12.34 9.27
CA LYS A 68 2.51 13.72 9.32
C LYS A 68 1.36 14.72 9.41
N ILE A 69 0.32 14.56 8.59
CA ILE A 69 -0.88 15.41 8.62
C ILE A 69 -1.58 15.33 10.00
N ILE A 70 -1.75 14.12 10.55
CA ILE A 70 -2.34 13.94 11.89
C ILE A 70 -1.56 14.73 12.95
N LYS A 71 -0.22 14.67 12.89
CA LYS A 71 0.64 15.43 13.81
C LYS A 71 0.55 16.94 13.60
N GLU A 72 0.57 17.42 12.35
CA GLU A 72 0.47 18.85 12.04
C GLU A 72 -0.87 19.45 12.46
N LEU A 73 -1.95 18.67 12.36
CA LEU A 73 -3.28 19.07 12.81
C LEU A 73 -3.51 18.89 14.31
N ASN A 74 -2.49 18.45 15.08
CA ASN A 74 -2.58 18.12 16.50
C ASN A 74 -3.76 17.17 16.83
N LEU A 75 -4.04 16.23 15.93
CA LEU A 75 -5.11 15.26 16.14
C LEU A 75 -4.61 14.12 17.03
N VAL A 76 -5.36 13.86 18.09
CA VAL A 76 -5.05 12.77 19.04
C VAL A 76 -5.54 11.45 18.46
N THR A 77 -4.71 10.40 18.50
CA THR A 77 -5.14 9.06 18.10
C THR A 77 -6.07 8.45 19.15
N ARG A 78 -6.89 7.47 18.74
CA ARG A 78 -7.77 6.75 19.67
C ARG A 78 -6.98 5.98 20.74
N GLU A 79 -5.77 5.52 20.42
CA GLU A 79 -4.88 4.82 21.34
C GLU A 79 -4.33 5.75 22.42
N GLU A 80 -3.86 6.94 22.03
CA GLU A 80 -3.41 7.98 22.96
C GLU A 80 -4.55 8.43 23.89
N LEU A 81 -5.77 8.58 23.36
CA LEU A 81 -6.95 8.92 24.16
C LEU A 81 -7.22 7.85 25.23
N LYS A 82 -7.24 6.56 24.84
CA LYS A 82 -7.43 5.44 25.78
C LYS A 82 -6.34 5.36 26.83
N LEU A 83 -5.09 5.63 26.45
CA LEU A 83 -3.97 5.67 27.39
C LEU A 83 -4.19 6.78 28.44
N LEU A 84 -4.68 7.95 28.00
CA LEU A 84 -5.00 9.05 28.89
C LEU A 84 -6.18 8.70 29.82
N GLU A 85 -7.26 8.12 29.31
CA GLU A 85 -8.41 7.65 30.10
C GLU A 85 -7.99 6.65 31.18
N ASN A 86 -7.16 5.67 30.83
CA ASN A 86 -6.66 4.69 31.81
C ASN A 86 -5.84 5.35 32.91
N ARG A 87 -4.93 6.27 32.55
CA ARG A 87 -4.14 7.02 33.53
C ARG A 87 -5.02 7.89 34.43
N LEU A 88 -6.10 8.46 33.88
CA LEU A 88 -7.07 9.24 34.64
C LEU A 88 -7.78 8.36 35.67
N ASN A 89 -8.28 7.19 35.24
CA ASN A 89 -8.96 6.23 36.12
C ASN A 89 -8.05 5.73 37.26
N GLU A 90 -6.78 5.46 36.97
CA GLU A 90 -5.80 5.08 38.00
C GLU A 90 -5.57 6.19 39.03
N LEU A 91 -5.47 7.44 38.58
CA LEU A 91 -5.30 8.59 39.46
C LEU A 91 -6.55 8.82 40.32
N GLU A 92 -7.73 8.75 39.71
CA GLU A 92 -9.01 8.87 40.42
C GLU A 92 -9.14 7.81 41.51
N THR A 93 -8.76 6.57 41.21
CA THR A 93 -8.77 5.46 42.19
C THR A 93 -7.84 5.76 43.36
N LYS A 94 -6.59 6.17 43.10
CA LYS A 94 -5.61 6.50 44.14
C LYS A 94 -6.06 7.65 45.04
N ILE A 95 -6.67 8.70 44.47
CA ILE A 95 -7.20 9.83 45.23
C ILE A 95 -8.36 9.37 46.12
N GLN A 96 -9.24 8.50 45.62
CA GLN A 96 -10.33 7.95 46.43
C GLN A 96 -9.82 7.09 47.59
N GLU A 97 -8.76 6.32 47.40
CA GLU A 97 -8.11 5.54 48.46
C GLU A 97 -7.49 6.45 49.52
N GLN A 98 -6.81 7.54 49.12
CA GLN A 98 -6.22 8.50 50.05
C GLN A 98 -7.26 9.28 50.86
N ASN A 99 -8.42 9.60 50.28
CA ASN A 99 -9.50 10.31 50.97
C ASN A 99 -10.38 9.42 51.88
N LYS A 100 -10.18 8.09 51.83
CA LYS A 100 -10.87 7.12 52.72
C LYS A 100 -10.06 6.76 53.97
N GLY A 101 -8.83 7.26 54.07
CA GLY A 101 -7.93 7.08 55.23
C GLY A 101 -8.01 8.22 56.23
#